data_AF-A0A4D6XE15-F1
#
_entry.id   AF-A0A4D6XE15-F1
#
_cell.length_a   1.000
_cell.length_b   1.000
_cell.length_c   1.000
_cell.angle_alpha   90.00
_cell.angle_beta   90.00
_cell.angle_gamma   90.00
#
_symmetry.space_group_name_H-M   'P 1'
#
loop_
_entity.id
_entity.type
_entity.pdbx_description
1 polymer ?
#
loop_
_entity_poly.entity_id
_entity_poly.type
_entity_poly.pdbx_seq_one_letter_code
_entity_poly.pdbx_strand_id
1 'polypeptide(L)'
;MSSVAPYPPTSVPLYPVAEPYPPTPHYLLVTQDDAVETLQRLVVELSDTRIDHLQLSGITDPSALQQALSERLAHACVGLRLVLEGDEAFVWSLHALARKAGMQPDEIRIVRRPDGCRQVFCVHCANCQATRLAGPIACAHCGVVLEVRQHFSRRLGAYLGVCADPDQPRREPRP
;
A
#
# COMPACT_ATOMS: atom_id res chain seq x y z
N MET A 1 14.02 12.84 -26.69
CA MET A 1 13.22 13.85 -25.97
C MET A 1 11.90 13.19 -25.59
N SER A 2 11.84 12.60 -24.40
CA SER A 2 10.66 11.83 -23.97
C SER A 2 9.53 12.78 -23.61
N SER A 3 8.46 12.73 -24.39
CA SER A 3 7.20 13.41 -24.10
C SER A 3 6.61 12.82 -22.82
N VAL A 4 6.59 13.61 -21.75
CA VAL A 4 5.85 13.28 -20.53
C VAL A 4 4.37 13.39 -20.88
N ALA A 5 3.66 12.26 -20.84
CA ALA A 5 2.23 12.25 -21.05
C ALA A 5 1.55 13.16 -20.00
N PRO A 6 0.61 14.04 -20.41
CA PRO A 6 0.05 15.08 -19.53
C PRO A 6 -0.84 14.54 -18.40
N TYR A 7 -1.11 13.23 -18.37
CA TYR A 7 -1.88 12.58 -17.32
C TYR A 7 -1.18 11.29 -16.90
N PRO A 8 -1.04 11.04 -15.58
CA PRO A 8 -0.53 9.77 -15.12
C PRO A 8 -1.50 8.65 -15.49
N PRO A 9 -1.01 7.42 -15.76
CA PRO A 9 -1.88 6.32 -16.13
C PRO A 9 -2.92 6.05 -15.04
N THR A 10 -4.19 5.92 -15.42
CA THR A 10 -5.29 5.63 -14.47
C THR A 10 -5.18 4.24 -13.84
N SER A 11 -4.34 3.38 -14.41
CA SER A 11 -4.12 2.00 -13.99
C SER A 11 -2.97 1.86 -12.98
N VAL A 12 -2.39 2.94 -12.46
CA VAL A 12 -1.38 2.90 -11.39
C VAL A 12 -1.78 3.81 -10.23
N PRO A 13 -1.42 3.47 -8.99
CA PRO A 13 -1.77 4.27 -7.83
C PRO A 13 -0.98 5.58 -7.82
N LEU A 14 -1.63 6.65 -7.41
CA LEU A 14 -1.03 7.98 -7.23
C LEU A 14 -0.82 8.25 -5.75
N TYR A 15 0.33 8.83 -5.43
CA TYR A 15 0.72 9.17 -4.07
C TYR A 15 1.08 10.65 -4.02
N PRO A 16 0.09 11.54 -3.80
CA PRO A 16 0.34 12.97 -3.70
C PRO A 16 1.18 13.28 -2.45
N VAL A 17 2.28 14.02 -2.62
CA VAL A 17 3.27 14.26 -1.55
C VAL A 17 2.96 15.51 -0.71
N ALA A 18 2.07 16.40 -1.18
CA ALA A 18 1.93 17.75 -0.63
C ALA A 18 0.48 18.24 -0.48
N GLU A 19 -0.49 17.34 -0.27
CA GLU A 19 -1.86 17.75 0.00
C GLU A 19 -2.04 18.13 1.49
N PRO A 20 -2.67 19.27 1.81
CA PRO A 20 -2.92 19.68 3.18
C PRO A 20 -3.83 18.65 3.88
N TYR A 21 -3.58 18.38 5.17
CA TYR A 21 -4.47 17.51 5.95
C TYR A 21 -5.78 18.27 6.25
N PRO A 22 -6.95 17.79 5.80
CA PRO A 22 -8.18 18.53 6.05
C PRO A 22 -8.57 18.38 7.53
N PRO A 23 -9.09 19.45 8.17
CA PRO A 23 -9.36 19.43 9.60
C PRO A 23 -10.41 18.37 9.94
N THR A 24 -10.15 17.62 11.00
CA THR A 24 -11.00 16.51 11.48
C THR A 24 -10.72 16.32 12.97
N PRO A 25 -11.62 15.75 13.78
CA PRO A 25 -11.37 15.61 15.22
C PRO A 25 -10.26 14.62 15.56
N HIS A 26 -9.96 13.66 14.67
CA HIS A 26 -9.04 12.56 15.00
C HIS A 26 -8.28 12.03 13.78
N TYR A 27 -6.96 11.95 13.90
CA TYR A 27 -6.09 11.21 12.97
C TYR A 27 -5.51 9.96 13.62
N LEU A 28 -5.45 8.88 12.85
CA LEU A 28 -4.68 7.68 13.14
C LEU A 28 -3.54 7.58 12.12
N LEU A 29 -2.30 7.71 12.58
CA LEU A 29 -1.11 7.46 11.79
C LEU A 29 -0.67 6.00 11.97
N VAL A 30 -0.40 5.28 10.88
CA VAL A 30 0.10 3.89 10.91
C VAL A 30 1.35 3.77 10.05
N THR A 31 2.46 3.31 10.63
CA THR A 31 3.77 3.39 9.96
C THR A 31 4.56 2.08 10.03
N GLN A 32 5.21 1.72 8.92
CA GLN A 32 6.04 0.51 8.83
C GLN A 32 7.39 0.66 9.55
N ASP A 33 7.89 1.90 9.68
CA ASP A 33 9.15 2.23 10.36
C ASP A 33 8.98 3.55 11.10
N ASP A 34 10.08 4.08 11.64
CA ASP A 34 10.12 5.40 12.24
C ASP A 34 9.63 6.47 11.25
N ALA A 35 8.70 7.29 11.70
CA ALA A 35 7.91 8.20 10.89
C ALA A 35 7.94 9.61 11.46
N VAL A 36 9.11 10.00 11.99
CA VAL A 36 9.34 11.27 12.67
C VAL A 36 8.87 12.43 11.79
N GLU A 37 9.21 12.44 10.51
CA GLU A 37 8.87 13.55 9.60
C GLU A 37 7.36 13.68 9.36
N THR A 38 6.66 12.57 9.09
CA THR A 38 5.20 12.59 8.86
C THR A 38 4.44 12.97 10.12
N LEU A 39 4.85 12.41 11.27
CA LEU A 39 4.23 12.75 12.55
C LEU A 39 4.45 14.23 12.90
N GLN A 40 5.67 14.75 12.73
CA GLN A 40 5.98 16.17 12.93
C GLN A 40 5.12 17.06 12.04
N ARG A 41 4.98 16.72 10.75
CA ARG A 41 4.10 17.45 9.83
C ARG A 41 2.64 17.45 10.29
N LEU A 42 2.11 16.30 10.70
CA LEU A 42 0.75 16.20 11.21
C LEU A 42 0.55 17.09 12.44
N VAL A 43 1.49 17.05 13.40
CA VAL A 43 1.43 17.87 14.62
C VAL A 43 1.49 19.37 14.29
N VAL A 44 2.29 19.79 13.32
CA VAL A 44 2.40 21.19 12.89
C VAL A 44 1.15 21.66 12.12
N GLU A 45 0.64 20.85 11.19
CA GLU A 45 -0.52 21.20 10.37
C GLU A 45 -1.85 21.13 11.15
N LEU A 46 -1.92 20.35 12.24
CA LEU A 46 -3.17 19.99 12.93
C LEU A 46 -3.11 20.20 14.45
N SER A 47 -2.61 21.36 14.91
CA SER A 47 -2.30 21.67 16.31
C SER A 47 -3.38 21.30 17.36
N ASP A 48 -4.67 21.36 17.01
CA ASP A 48 -5.79 21.07 17.92
C ASP A 48 -6.45 19.70 17.69
N THR A 49 -5.87 18.86 16.83
CA THR A 49 -6.43 17.56 16.47
C THR A 49 -5.77 16.45 17.26
N ARG A 50 -6.56 15.48 17.74
CA ARG A 50 -6.00 14.27 18.36
C ARG A 50 -5.29 13.44 17.28
N ILE A 51 -4.03 13.07 17.53
CA ILE A 51 -3.26 12.18 16.66
C ILE A 51 -2.85 10.97 17.50
N ASP A 52 -3.35 9.78 17.13
CA ASP A 52 -2.82 8.53 17.66
C ASP A 52 -1.88 7.89 16.61
N HIS A 53 -0.81 7.25 17.07
CA HIS A 53 0.17 6.59 16.21
C HIS A 53 0.26 5.09 16.51
N LEU A 54 0.27 4.27 15.45
CA LEU A 54 0.58 2.85 15.47
C LEU A 54 1.83 2.61 14.62
N GLN A 55 2.82 1.95 15.17
CA GLN A 55 4.09 1.68 14.47
C GLN A 55 4.40 0.18 14.52
N LEU A 56 4.95 -0.34 13.42
CA LEU A 56 5.39 -1.74 13.35
C LEU A 56 6.68 -1.99 14.16
N SER A 57 7.43 -0.95 14.51
CA SER A 57 8.68 -1.06 15.29
C SER A 57 8.40 -1.63 16.69
N GLY A 58 8.84 -2.87 16.91
CA GLY A 58 8.60 -3.65 18.14
C GLY A 58 7.53 -4.73 17.98
N ILE A 59 6.73 -4.69 16.91
CA ILE A 59 5.81 -5.76 16.53
C ILE A 59 6.56 -6.70 15.57
N THR A 60 6.91 -7.90 16.04
CA THR A 60 7.66 -8.89 15.25
C THR A 60 6.82 -9.53 14.13
N ASP A 61 5.51 -9.30 14.13
CA ASP A 61 4.54 -9.91 13.22
C ASP A 61 3.62 -8.87 12.56
N PRO A 62 3.65 -8.70 11.23
CA PRO A 62 2.69 -7.88 10.49
C PRO A 62 1.21 -8.16 10.81
N SER A 63 0.87 -9.39 11.23
CA SER A 63 -0.50 -9.75 11.60
C SER A 63 -0.98 -9.02 12.86
N ALA A 64 -0.10 -8.80 13.84
CA ALA A 64 -0.45 -8.11 15.08
C ALA A 64 -0.74 -6.62 14.84
N LEU A 65 -0.03 -5.97 13.91
CA LEU A 65 -0.36 -4.61 13.50
C LEU A 65 -1.72 -4.55 12.77
N GLN A 66 -2.00 -5.51 11.87
CA GLN A 66 -3.29 -5.60 11.19
C GLN A 66 -4.43 -5.82 12.19
N GLN A 67 -4.21 -6.63 13.23
CA GLN A 67 -5.20 -6.84 14.28
C GLN A 67 -5.42 -5.56 15.10
N ALA A 68 -4.34 -4.90 15.56
CA ALA A 68 -4.44 -3.65 16.29
C ALA A 68 -5.15 -2.54 15.49
N LEU A 69 -4.88 -2.44 14.18
CA LEU A 69 -5.60 -1.53 13.30
C LEU A 69 -7.09 -1.92 13.21
N SER A 70 -7.40 -3.20 13.04
CA SER A 70 -8.78 -3.70 12.97
C SER A 70 -9.58 -3.35 14.23
N GLU A 71 -8.99 -3.57 15.40
CA GLU A 71 -9.59 -3.27 16.70
C GLU A 71 -9.85 -1.77 16.86
N ARG A 72 -8.89 -0.91 16.47
CA ARG A 72 -9.09 0.54 16.49
C ARG A 72 -10.20 1.00 15.55
N LEU A 73 -10.26 0.46 14.34
CA LEU A 73 -11.28 0.82 13.37
C LEU A 73 -12.67 0.32 13.78
N ALA A 74 -12.76 -0.80 14.50
CA ALA A 74 -14.04 -1.30 15.02
C ALA A 74 -14.67 -0.38 16.08
N HIS A 75 -13.85 0.39 16.80
CA HIS A 75 -14.30 1.36 17.82
C HIS A 75 -14.22 2.81 17.33
N ALA A 76 -13.88 3.04 16.06
CA ALA A 76 -13.74 4.38 15.51
C ALA A 76 -15.11 5.06 15.34
N CYS A 77 -15.16 6.35 15.67
CA CYS A 77 -16.29 7.21 15.39
C CYS A 77 -16.10 7.96 14.07
N VAL A 78 -17.19 8.54 13.55
CA VAL A 78 -17.15 9.46 12.40
C VAL A 78 -16.18 10.61 12.67
N GLY A 79 -15.39 10.98 11.66
CA GLY A 79 -14.36 12.01 11.77
C GLY A 79 -12.95 11.47 12.05
N LEU A 80 -12.76 10.15 12.07
CA LEU A 80 -11.45 9.54 12.01
C LEU A 80 -10.89 9.61 10.58
N ARG A 81 -9.65 10.09 10.43
CA ARG A 81 -8.86 9.94 9.22
C ARG A 81 -7.64 9.07 9.45
N LEU A 82 -7.30 8.26 8.45
CA LEU A 82 -6.19 7.32 8.48
C LEU A 82 -5.05 7.81 7.60
N VAL A 83 -3.84 7.82 8.13
CA VAL A 83 -2.61 8.08 7.37
C VAL A 83 -1.76 6.81 7.43
N LEU A 84 -1.47 6.24 6.26
CA LEU A 84 -0.65 5.04 6.11
C LEU A 84 0.70 5.42 5.53
N GLU A 85 1.78 5.11 6.23
CA GLU A 85 3.14 5.38 5.76
C GLU A 85 3.98 4.09 5.70
N GLY A 86 4.56 3.82 4.53
CA GLY A 86 5.40 2.66 4.33
C GLY A 86 5.64 2.35 2.87
N ASP A 87 6.19 1.18 2.60
CA ASP A 87 6.27 0.64 1.26
C ASP A 87 4.89 0.30 0.69
N GLU A 88 4.84 0.08 -0.63
CA GLU A 88 3.59 -0.12 -1.34
C GLU A 88 2.86 -1.38 -0.90
N ALA A 89 3.56 -2.48 -0.64
CA ALA A 89 2.98 -3.71 -0.16
C ALA A 89 2.34 -3.54 1.24
N PHE A 90 3.02 -2.84 2.13
CA PHE A 90 2.57 -2.55 3.48
C PHE A 90 1.31 -1.68 3.47
N VAL A 91 1.38 -0.49 2.87
CA VAL A 91 0.28 0.49 2.94
C VAL A 91 -0.98 -0.04 2.27
N TRP A 92 -0.86 -0.80 1.18
CA TRP A 92 -2.04 -1.33 0.51
C TRP A 92 -2.70 -2.50 1.24
N SER A 93 -1.93 -3.28 2.00
CA SER A 93 -2.50 -4.31 2.89
C SER A 93 -3.38 -3.68 3.98
N LEU A 94 -2.92 -2.60 4.59
CA LEU A 94 -3.66 -1.85 5.60
C LEU A 94 -4.81 -1.03 5.00
N HIS A 95 -4.62 -0.48 3.81
CA HIS A 95 -5.69 0.19 3.07
C HIS A 95 -6.84 -0.79 2.82
N ALA A 96 -6.58 -2.01 2.33
CA ALA A 96 -7.61 -3.02 2.12
C ALA A 96 -8.37 -3.36 3.42
N LEU A 97 -7.67 -3.41 4.55
CA LEU A 97 -8.28 -3.60 5.86
C LEU A 97 -9.19 -2.42 6.26
N ALA A 98 -8.72 -1.18 6.08
CA ALA A 98 -9.50 0.02 6.34
C ALA A 98 -10.74 0.12 5.44
N ARG A 99 -10.61 -0.26 4.16
CA ARG A 99 -11.73 -0.38 3.22
C ARG A 99 -12.77 -1.39 3.71
N LYS A 100 -12.32 -2.53 4.23
CA LYS A 100 -13.21 -3.58 4.77
C LYS A 100 -13.94 -3.12 6.03
N ALA A 101 -13.31 -2.24 6.82
CA ALA A 101 -13.94 -1.60 7.99
C ALA A 101 -14.92 -0.47 7.63
N GLY A 102 -15.04 -0.09 6.36
CA GLY A 102 -16.04 0.86 5.88
C GLY A 102 -15.54 2.29 5.63
N MET A 103 -14.26 2.58 5.88
CA MET A 103 -13.68 3.90 5.57
C MET A 103 -13.79 4.22 4.08
N GLN A 104 -13.93 5.49 3.72
CA GLN A 104 -13.95 6.02 2.35
C GLN A 104 -12.53 6.38 1.85
N PRO A 105 -12.26 6.41 0.52
CA PRO A 105 -10.90 6.53 0.04
C PRO A 105 -10.27 7.89 0.37
N ASP A 106 -11.11 8.92 0.49
CA ASP A 106 -10.79 10.27 0.92
C ASP A 106 -10.56 10.42 2.44
N GLU A 107 -10.90 9.39 3.22
CA GLU A 107 -10.56 9.29 4.64
C GLU A 107 -9.19 8.62 4.86
N ILE A 108 -8.59 8.03 3.81
CA ILE A 108 -7.34 7.28 3.88
C ILE A 108 -6.28 7.97 3.02
N ARG A 109 -5.26 8.53 3.67
CA ARG A 109 -4.08 9.09 3.00
C ARG A 109 -2.96 8.07 2.99
N ILE A 110 -2.30 7.91 1.85
CA ILE A 110 -1.13 7.04 1.70
C ILE A 110 0.10 7.89 1.44
N VAL A 111 1.10 7.77 2.32
CA VAL A 111 2.44 8.33 2.20
C VAL A 111 3.39 7.18 1.84
N ARG A 112 3.64 7.01 0.54
CA ARG A 112 4.46 5.89 0.04
C ARG A 112 5.94 6.22 0.13
N ARG A 113 6.72 5.32 0.75
CA ARG A 113 8.18 5.31 0.63
C ARG A 113 8.62 4.63 -0.68
N PRO A 114 9.49 5.27 -1.49
CA PRO A 114 9.83 4.80 -2.83
C PRO A 114 10.60 3.46 -2.84
N ASP A 115 11.38 3.19 -1.80
CA ASP A 115 12.24 2.02 -1.72
C ASP A 115 11.60 0.91 -0.88
N GLY A 116 10.86 0.02 -1.53
CA GLY A 116 10.24 -1.10 -0.83
C GLY A 116 9.53 -2.11 -1.72
N CYS A 117 8.81 -3.03 -1.09
CA CYS A 117 8.09 -4.08 -1.79
C CYS A 117 6.80 -3.55 -2.43
N ARG A 118 6.38 -4.15 -3.54
CA ARG A 118 5.02 -4.06 -4.07
C ARG A 118 4.39 -5.44 -4.14
N GLN A 119 3.07 -5.51 -4.12
CA GLN A 119 2.36 -6.77 -4.29
C GLN A 119 2.12 -7.07 -5.78
N VAL A 120 2.25 -8.35 -6.16
CA VAL A 120 1.91 -8.86 -7.47
C VAL A 120 0.88 -9.98 -7.32
N PHE A 121 -0.25 -9.84 -7.99
CA PHE A 121 -1.31 -10.84 -8.07
C PHE A 121 -1.09 -11.75 -9.27
N CYS A 122 -0.94 -13.05 -9.01
CA CYS A 122 -0.81 -14.06 -10.06
C CYS A 122 -2.18 -14.40 -10.64
N VAL A 123 -2.40 -14.15 -11.93
CA VAL A 123 -3.68 -14.52 -12.59
C VAL A 123 -3.92 -16.03 -12.67
N HIS A 124 -2.86 -16.84 -12.58
CA HIS A 124 -2.97 -18.30 -12.71
C HIS A 124 -3.49 -18.97 -11.44
N CYS A 125 -2.95 -18.60 -10.27
CA CYS A 125 -3.34 -19.22 -9.00
C CYS A 125 -4.09 -18.28 -8.04
N ALA A 126 -4.33 -17.03 -8.44
CA ALA A 126 -5.01 -16.00 -7.66
C ALA A 126 -4.34 -15.64 -6.32
N ASN A 127 -3.05 -15.97 -6.13
CA ASN A 127 -2.30 -15.57 -4.94
C ASN A 127 -1.49 -14.30 -5.19
N CYS A 128 -1.33 -13.49 -4.14
CA CYS A 128 -0.45 -12.32 -4.13
C CYS A 128 0.93 -12.67 -3.57
N GLN A 129 1.96 -11.97 -4.04
CA GLN A 129 3.31 -12.04 -3.46
C GLN A 129 3.98 -10.66 -3.45
N ALA A 130 4.75 -10.39 -2.40
CA ALA A 130 5.60 -9.21 -2.34
C ALA A 130 6.82 -9.40 -3.24
N THR A 131 7.20 -8.35 -3.98
CA THR A 131 8.44 -8.33 -4.78
C THR A 131 9.05 -6.94 -4.81
N ARG A 132 10.38 -6.89 -4.89
CA ARG A 132 11.16 -5.68 -5.18
C ARG A 132 11.60 -5.61 -6.65
N LEU A 133 11.43 -6.69 -7.42
CA LEU A 133 11.98 -6.83 -8.77
C LEU A 133 11.18 -6.00 -9.78
N ALA A 134 11.88 -5.34 -10.70
CA ALA A 134 11.28 -4.60 -11.82
C ALA A 134 11.02 -5.47 -13.07
N GLY A 135 11.43 -6.75 -13.05
CA GLY A 135 11.33 -7.68 -14.18
C GLY A 135 10.41 -8.86 -13.93
N PRO A 136 10.47 -9.89 -14.80
CA PRO A 136 9.70 -11.12 -14.62
C PRO A 136 10.05 -11.82 -13.30
N ILE A 137 9.05 -12.40 -12.65
CA ILE A 137 9.21 -13.06 -11.35
C ILE A 137 8.58 -14.45 -11.37
N ALA A 138 9.22 -15.45 -10.76
CA ALA A 138 8.55 -16.72 -10.53
C ALA A 138 7.47 -16.57 -9.45
N CYS A 139 6.28 -17.10 -9.71
CA CYS A 139 5.23 -17.13 -8.71
C CYS A 139 5.61 -18.08 -7.57
N ALA A 140 5.68 -17.58 -6.34
CA ALA A 140 6.06 -18.38 -5.17
C ALA A 140 5.08 -19.54 -4.86
N HIS A 141 3.87 -19.50 -5.44
CA HIS A 141 2.79 -20.45 -5.18
C HIS A 141 2.62 -21.51 -6.28
N CYS A 142 2.82 -21.14 -7.55
CA CYS A 142 2.58 -22.05 -8.69
C CYS A 142 3.77 -22.22 -9.64
N GLY A 143 4.87 -21.49 -9.39
CA GLY A 143 6.09 -21.54 -10.20
C GLY A 143 5.99 -20.88 -11.57
N VAL A 144 4.83 -20.35 -11.97
CA VAL A 144 4.68 -19.65 -13.26
C VAL A 144 5.50 -18.37 -13.24
N VAL A 145 6.32 -18.14 -14.26
CA VAL A 145 7.04 -16.88 -14.45
C VAL A 145 6.08 -15.81 -14.94
N LEU A 146 6.00 -14.74 -14.18
CA LEU A 146 5.06 -13.66 -14.33
C LEU A 146 5.74 -12.43 -14.91
N GLU A 147 5.21 -11.90 -16.00
CA GLU A 147 5.44 -10.52 -16.41
C GLU A 147 4.51 -9.60 -15.61
N VAL A 148 5.09 -8.63 -14.90
CA VAL A 148 4.33 -7.69 -14.07
C VAL A 148 3.91 -6.50 -14.91
N ARG A 149 2.59 -6.37 -15.15
CA ARG A 149 2.02 -5.25 -15.90
C ARG A 149 1.89 -4.02 -15.00
N GLN A 150 1.94 -2.83 -15.61
CA GLN A 150 1.60 -1.56 -14.94
C GLN A 150 0.07 -1.38 -14.82
N HIS A 151 -0.60 -2.41 -14.30
CA HIS A 151 -2.03 -2.39 -14.01
C HIS A 151 -2.26 -2.82 -12.57
N PHE A 152 -2.76 -1.88 -11.76
CA PHE A 152 -2.88 -1.99 -10.33
C PHE A 152 -4.34 -2.10 -9.90
N SER A 153 -4.64 -3.13 -9.12
CA SER A 153 -5.94 -3.31 -8.50
C SER A 153 -5.95 -2.69 -7.11
N ARG A 154 -6.65 -1.56 -6.94
CA ARG A 154 -6.84 -0.91 -5.63
C ARG A 154 -7.54 -1.81 -4.61
N ARG A 155 -8.37 -2.74 -5.09
CA ARG A 155 -9.07 -3.72 -4.23
C ARG A 155 -8.11 -4.77 -3.67
N LEU A 156 -7.18 -5.25 -4.50
CA LEU A 156 -6.19 -6.26 -4.10
C LEU A 156 -4.92 -5.64 -3.50
N GLY A 157 -4.69 -4.36 -3.74
CA GLY A 157 -3.45 -3.71 -3.37
C GLY A 157 -2.24 -4.18 -4.18
N ALA A 158 -2.46 -4.70 -5.40
CA ALA A 158 -1.46 -5.45 -6.15
C ALA A 158 -1.47 -5.17 -7.65
N TYR A 159 -0.30 -5.29 -8.28
CA TYR A 159 -0.12 -5.28 -9.73
C TYR A 159 -0.47 -6.63 -10.35
N LEU A 160 -0.96 -6.60 -11.59
CA LEU A 160 -1.29 -7.79 -12.34
C LEU A 160 -0.03 -8.52 -12.83
N GLY A 161 0.17 -9.76 -12.40
CA GLY A 161 1.19 -10.68 -12.93
C GLY A 161 0.56 -11.70 -13.87
N VAL A 162 0.96 -11.67 -15.14
CA VAL A 162 0.49 -12.59 -16.19
C VAL A 162 1.61 -13.53 -16.61
N CYS A 163 1.27 -14.71 -17.15
CA CYS A 163 2.30 -15.63 -17.66
C CYS A 163 3.17 -14.94 -18.70
N ALA A 164 4.49 -14.93 -18.48
CA ALA A 164 5.45 -14.25 -19.35
C ALA A 164 5.62 -15.00 -20.69
N ASP A 165 5.60 -16.33 -20.66
CA ASP A 165 5.70 -17.20 -21.83
C ASP A 165 4.72 -18.38 -21.67
N PRO A 166 3.58 -18.38 -22.38
CA PRO A 166 2.59 -19.45 -22.31
C PRO A 166 3.12 -20.81 -22.79
N ASP A 167 4.10 -20.84 -23.70
CA ASP A 167 4.70 -22.08 -24.20
C ASP A 167 5.66 -22.68 -23.16
N GLN A 168 6.26 -21.83 -22.32
CA GLN A 168 7.23 -22.22 -21.30
C GLN A 168 6.94 -21.56 -19.94
N PRO A 169 5.79 -21.84 -19.32
CA PRO A 169 5.24 -21.04 -18.23
C PRO A 169 6.09 -21.04 -16.97
N ARG A 170 7.00 -22.01 -16.78
CA ARG A 170 7.85 -22.15 -15.59
C ARG A 170 9.34 -22.07 -15.89
N ARG A 171 9.71 -21.70 -17.11
CA ARG A 171 11.12 -21.53 -17.46
C ARG A 171 11.65 -20.28 -16.80
N GLU A 172 12.78 -20.40 -16.09
CA GLU A 172 13.43 -19.26 -15.43
C GLU A 172 13.65 -18.09 -16.41
N PRO A 173 13.41 -16.84 -15.97
CA PRO A 173 13.62 -15.68 -16.82
C PRO A 173 15.11 -15.57 -17.19
N ARG A 174 15.38 -15.36 -18.48
CA ARG A 174 16.73 -15.13 -18.98
C ARG A 174 17.24 -13.77 -18.47
N PRO A 175 18.49 -13.68 -17.95
CA PRO A 175 19.07 -12.44 -17.46
C PRO A 175 19.25 -11.39 -18.57
#